data_AF-A0A954PE66-F1
#
_entry.id   AF-A0A954PE66-F1
#
_cell.length_a   1.000
_cell.length_b   1.000
_cell.length_c   1.000
_cell.angle_alpha   90.00
_cell.angle_beta   90.00
_cell.angle_gamma   90.00
#
_symmetry.space_group_name_H-M   'P 1'
#
loop_
_entity.id
_entity.type
_entity.pdbx_description
1 polymer ?
#
loop_
_entity_poly.entity_id
_entity_poly.type
_entity_poly.pdbx_seq_one_letter_code
_entity_poly.pdbx_strand_id
1 'polypeptide(L)' 'MKSSDVTGLMYFAMLSPLLERLHDDGCLRDKAGNRTLHYDQYCILILLYLFNPAITSLRAIEQA' A
#
# COMPACT_ATOMS: atom_id res chain seq x y z
N MET A 1 -5.76 18.10 -3.01
CA MET A 1 -5.38 17.80 -1.61
C MET A 1 -4.00 18.42 -1.44
N LYS A 2 -3.71 19.17 -0.37
CA LYS A 2 -2.35 19.73 -0.26
C LYS A 2 -1.40 18.63 0.20
N SER A 3 -0.13 18.71 -0.17
CA SER A 3 0.88 17.72 0.24
C SER A 3 0.98 17.57 1.76
N SER A 4 0.58 18.60 2.52
CA SER A 4 0.47 18.60 3.99
C SER A 4 -0.65 17.72 4.56
N ASP A 5 -1.64 17.34 3.74
CA ASP A 5 -2.79 16.54 4.17
C ASP A 5 -2.46 15.05 4.21
N VAL A 6 -1.30 14.64 3.67
CA VAL A 6 -0.80 13.26 3.73
C VAL A 6 0.16 13.12 4.91
N THR A 7 -0.23 12.28 5.86
CA THR A 7 0.48 12.02 7.10
C THR A 7 0.82 10.53 7.24
N GLY A 8 1.73 10.21 8.15
CA GLY A 8 2.10 8.82 8.47
C GLY A 8 3.06 8.14 7.49
N LEU A 9 3.48 8.81 6.41
CA LEU A 9 4.42 8.25 5.42
C LEU A 9 5.78 7.86 6.03
N MET A 10 6.23 8.54 7.09
CA MET A 10 7.45 8.19 7.82
C MET A 10 7.41 6.77 8.40
N TYR A 11 6.22 6.25 8.71
CA TYR A 11 6.07 4.88 9.20
C TYR A 11 6.22 3.84 8.10
N PHE A 12 6.07 4.20 6.82
CA PHE A 12 6.20 3.24 5.73
C PHE A 12 7.64 2.72 5.64
N ALA A 13 8.63 3.59 5.82
CA ALA A 13 10.04 3.18 5.86
C ALA A 13 10.32 2.16 6.99
N MET A 14 9.60 2.25 8.11
CA MET A 14 9.72 1.31 9.22
C MET A 14 8.93 0.01 8.99
N LEU A 15 7.74 0.11 8.38
CA LEU A 15 6.82 -1.01 8.21
C LEU A 15 7.13 -1.86 6.98
N SER A 16 7.68 -1.29 5.90
CA SER A 16 7.99 -2.01 4.66
C SER A 16 8.88 -3.25 4.89
N PRO A 17 10.01 -3.18 5.64
CA PRO A 17 10.84 -4.36 5.88
C PRO A 17 10.12 -5.46 6.69
N LEU A 18 9.17 -5.08 7.55
CA LEU A 18 8.39 -6.04 8.33
C LEU A 18 7.38 -6.79 7.45
N LEU A 19 6.84 -6.11 6.44
CA LEU A 19 5.84 -6.64 5.53
C LEU A 19 6.45 -7.39 4.33
N GLU A 20 7.73 -7.17 4.02
CA GLU A 20 8.42 -7.75 2.85
C GLU A 20 8.27 -9.27 2.73
N ARG A 21 8.16 -9.97 3.86
CA ARG A 21 7.92 -11.42 3.89
C ARG A 21 6.61 -11.86 3.22
N LEU A 22 5.66 -10.94 3.04
CA LEU A 22 4.36 -11.18 2.42
C LEU A 22 4.36 -10.91 0.89
N HIS A 23 5.48 -10.45 0.33
CA HIS A 23 5.55 -9.98 -1.06
C HIS A 23 5.15 -11.06 -2.07
N ASP A 24 5.61 -12.30 -1.84
CA ASP A 24 5.39 -13.42 -2.75
C ASP A 24 4.15 -14.26 -2.42
N ASP A 25 3.61 -14.11 -1.20
CA ASP A 25 2.50 -14.93 -0.68
C ASP A 25 1.25 -14.85 -1.56
N GLY A 26 0.98 -13.70 -2.17
CA GLY A 26 -0.16 -13.50 -3.07
C GLY A 26 -0.04 -14.29 -4.39
N CYS A 27 1.17 -14.67 -4.77
CA CYS A 27 1.49 -15.39 -5.99
C CYS A 27 1.71 -16.90 -5.76
N LEU A 28 1.94 -17.37 -4.53
CA LEU A 28 2.23 -18.79 -4.22
C LEU A 28 1.17 -19.79 -4.72
N ARG A 29 -0.09 -19.36 -4.84
CA ARG A 29 -1.20 -20.19 -5.28
C ARG A 29 -1.56 -19.99 -6.76
N ASP A 30 -0.81 -19.17 -7.47
CA ASP A 30 -1.03 -18.93 -8.89
C ASP A 30 -0.54 -20.11 -9.72
N LYS A 31 -1.46 -20.76 -10.44
CA LYS A 31 -1.15 -21.87 -11.35
C LYS A 31 -0.86 -21.40 -12.77
N ALA A 32 -1.39 -20.24 -13.16
CA ALA A 32 -1.29 -19.73 -14.53
C ALA A 32 -0.04 -18.86 -14.74
N GLY A 33 0.60 -18.40 -13.66
CA GLY A 33 1.79 -17.54 -13.70
C GLY A 33 1.49 -16.12 -14.20
N ASN A 34 0.23 -15.70 -14.14
CA ASN A 34 -0.24 -14.40 -14.63
C ASN A 34 -0.78 -13.51 -13.51
N ARG A 35 -0.52 -13.85 -12.25
CA ARG A 35 -0.89 -13.06 -11.09
C ARG A 35 0.25 -12.16 -10.65
N THR A 36 -0.05 -10.87 -10.52
CA THR A 36 0.78 -9.91 -9.80
C THR A 36 -0.03 -9.43 -8.59
N LEU A 37 0.24 -10.01 -7.43
CA LEU A 37 -0.41 -9.67 -6.18
C LEU A 37 0.60 -9.70 -5.03
N HIS A 38 0.98 -8.51 -4.57
CA HIS A 38 1.96 -8.33 -3.50
C HIS A 38 1.24 -7.83 -2.24
N TYR A 39 1.15 -8.68 -1.21
CA TYR A 39 0.34 -8.38 -0.02
C TYR A 39 0.96 -7.28 0.84
N ASP A 40 2.28 -7.17 0.86
CA ASP A 40 3.01 -6.06 1.48
C ASP A 40 2.56 -4.70 0.92
N GLN A 41 2.49 -4.56 -0.41
CA GLN A 41 2.03 -3.35 -1.08
C GLN A 41 0.56 -3.07 -0.74
N TYR A 42 -0.27 -4.11 -0.69
CA TYR A 42 -1.68 -3.98 -0.32
C TYR A 42 -1.86 -3.50 1.13
N CYS A 43 -1.09 -4.04 2.08
CA CYS A 43 -1.09 -3.60 3.46
C CYS A 43 -0.69 -2.11 3.59
N ILE A 44 0.33 -1.67 2.84
CA ILE A 44 0.74 -0.26 2.81
C ILE A 44 -0.39 0.64 2.30
N LEU A 45 -1.16 0.22 1.29
CA LEU A 45 -2.33 0.97 0.82
C LEU A 45 -3.44 1.07 1.87
N ILE A 46 -3.68 0.00 2.63
CA ILE A 46 -4.64 0.05 3.77
C ILE A 46 -4.16 1.05 4.81
N LEU A 47 -2.88 1.00 5.18
CA LEU A 47 -2.31 1.93 6.16
C LEU A 47 -2.37 3.38 5.68
N LEU A 48 -2.14 3.63 4.39
CA LEU A 48 -2.28 4.95 3.78
C LEU A 48 -3.69 5.50 3.99
N TYR A 49 -4.71 4.68 3.73
CA TYR A 49 -6.12 5.03 3.95
C TYR A 49 -6.41 5.30 5.44
N LEU A 50 -5.93 4.44 6.34
CA LEU A 50 -6.16 4.59 7.78
C LEU A 50 -5.54 5.87 8.35
N PHE A 51 -4.35 6.25 7.88
CA PHE A 51 -3.69 7.49 8.29
C PHE A 51 -4.30 8.73 7.62
N ASN A 52 -4.96 8.56 6.47
CA ASN A 52 -5.45 9.66 5.66
C ASN A 52 -6.87 9.35 5.15
N PRO A 53 -7.90 9.39 6.03
CA PRO A 53 -9.26 9.01 5.66
C PRO A 53 -9.88 9.87 4.54
N ALA A 54 -9.29 11.05 4.26
CA ALA A 54 -9.64 11.88 3.11
C ALA A 54 -9.24 11.24 1.76
N ILE A 55 -8.28 10.31 1.75
CA ILE A 55 -7.83 9.57 0.57
C ILE A 55 -8.75 8.37 0.39
N THR A 56 -9.93 8.58 -0.19
CA THR A 56 -10.89 7.50 -0.47
C THR A 56 -10.59 6.75 -1.77
N SER A 57 -9.65 7.25 -2.58
CA SER A 57 -9.20 6.59 -3.80
C SER A 57 -7.77 7.02 -4.18
N LEU A 58 -7.06 6.16 -4.93
CA LEU A 58 -5.74 6.49 -5.47
C LEU A 58 -5.78 7.74 -6.39
N ARG A 59 -6.86 7.92 -7.15
CA ARG A 59 -7.06 9.10 -8.02
C ARG A 59 -7.14 10.41 -7.26
N ALA A 60 -7.60 10.38 -6.01
CA ALA A 60 -7.63 11.57 -5.16
C ALA A 60 -6.22 12.06 -4.79
N ILE A 61 -5.20 11.20 -4.90
CA ILE A 61 -3.78 11.53 -4.67
C ILE A 61 -3.16 12.14 -5.93
N GLU A 62 -3.54 11.67 -7.13
CA GLU A 62 -3.01 12.17 -8.41
C GLU A 62 -3.46 13.61 -8.73
N GLN A 63 -4.68 13.98 -8.33
CA GLN A 63 -5.26 15.32 -8.54
C GLN A 63 -4.85 16.34 -7.46
N ALA A 64 -3.87 15.99 -6.61
CA ALA A 64 -3.46 16.76 -5.43
C ALA A 64 -2.31 17.73 -5.73
#